data_AF-A0A6P4ZZE3-F1
#
_entry.id   AF-A0A6P4ZZE3-F1
#
_cell.length_a   1.000
_cell.length_b   1.000
_cell.length_c   1.000
_cell.angle_alpha   90.00
_cell.angle_beta   90.00
_cell.angle_gamma   90.00
#
_symmetry.space_group_name_H-M   'P 1'
#
loop_
_entity.id
_entity.type
_entity.pdbx_description
1 polymer ?
#
loop_
_entity_poly.entity_id
_entity_poly.type
_entity_poly.pdbx_seq_one_letter_code
_entity_poly.pdbx_strand_id
1 'polypeptide(L)'
;MTMLAKKTTKIRLVYDMRRMCWISLCERLDQVEPEQISADRQPYETESRPSTSTAIRHKTLESHLPVKRAKQPQSKEESPIPVVVSPGYVLSRSRSKVAMTIKTDGFFDPPKKEVPTHTLDQATQDLISDLRQQISDLTLYLEEEKLNHRDTKKQAAEELKKREEKLNTRHEEEMNRLEDEYEKEIADMKAAQQKLMAQEKAASEAIHNRLTSDLNFMKSSFDTYKTQIVEEMDEKWADKEAELHFKFEERIESAIYEQKKQLIHEHQDEKAAMNQEFKRQIQTIAREHKREIDAINKRYANAAQDLERLKRTTEELNIARVELEDTKKQLKETTESFKRTLRELQDANVRLIDFEERFHEKVSEVDDKYRQRMHNLMQENADLRKRYMSKCEELYDVKSQNDIQVQERVQTAKDTLQHVIKTRHRANISIAASDPSLDEKKKIQHSRPLSAPTTRKETVEAKLGELQIQDKDQTSVKTPPSAGRQKLLPSRPQTCVGRRA
;
A
#
# COMPACT_ATOMS: atom_id res chain seq x y z
N MET A 1 -4.21 4.95 6.77
CA MET A 1 -4.29 4.51 8.19
C MET A 1 -5.59 4.90 8.90
N THR A 2 -6.05 6.16 8.86
CA THR A 2 -7.23 6.66 9.62
C THR A 2 -8.52 5.82 9.53
N MET A 3 -8.78 5.13 8.41
CA MET A 3 -9.95 4.26 8.24
C MET A 3 -9.89 2.96 9.06
N LEU A 4 -8.70 2.38 9.30
CA LEU A 4 -8.58 1.18 10.16
C LEU A 4 -8.86 1.51 11.62
N ALA A 5 -8.33 2.63 12.12
CA ALA A 5 -8.58 3.09 13.48
C ALA A 5 -10.09 3.26 13.77
N LYS A 6 -10.84 3.85 12.84
CA LYS A 6 -12.30 4.00 12.98
C LYS A 6 -13.04 2.64 12.99
N LYS A 7 -12.55 1.61 12.29
CA LYS A 7 -13.11 0.25 12.37
C LYS A 7 -12.80 -0.41 13.72
N THR A 8 -11.56 -0.35 14.21
CA THR A 8 -11.19 -1.01 15.48
C THR A 8 -11.89 -0.40 16.69
N THR A 9 -12.05 0.94 16.76
CA THR A 9 -12.86 1.58 17.83
C THR A 9 -14.31 1.09 17.82
N LYS A 10 -14.93 0.96 16.63
CA LYS A 10 -16.34 0.53 16.51
C LYS A 10 -16.53 -0.94 16.91
N ILE A 11 -15.58 -1.83 16.62
CA ILE A 11 -15.61 -3.23 17.06
C ILE A 11 -15.47 -3.31 18.58
N ARG A 12 -14.55 -2.54 19.18
CA ARG A 12 -14.32 -2.50 20.63
C ARG A 12 -15.57 -2.07 21.40
N LEU A 13 -16.23 -0.99 20.97
CA LEU A 13 -17.49 -0.52 21.58
C LEU A 13 -18.62 -1.56 21.54
N VAL A 14 -18.73 -2.36 20.47
CA VAL A 14 -19.73 -3.44 20.37
C VAL A 14 -19.38 -4.61 21.31
N TYR A 15 -18.10 -4.91 21.51
CA TYR A 15 -17.65 -5.91 22.49
C TYR A 15 -17.91 -5.44 23.93
N ASP A 16 -17.58 -4.20 24.26
CA ASP A 16 -17.79 -3.64 25.61
C ASP A 16 -19.29 -3.55 25.95
N MET A 17 -20.16 -3.15 25.00
CA MET A 17 -21.61 -3.20 25.17
C MET A 17 -22.13 -4.64 25.41
N ARG A 18 -21.68 -5.62 24.63
CA ARG A 18 -22.08 -7.03 24.82
C ARG A 18 -21.61 -7.56 26.17
N ARG A 19 -20.39 -7.22 26.60
CA ARG A 19 -19.84 -7.62 27.90
C ARG A 19 -20.63 -7.03 29.06
N MET A 20 -20.97 -5.74 29.03
CA MET A 20 -21.82 -5.13 30.06
C MET A 20 -23.25 -5.72 30.07
N CYS A 21 -23.83 -5.97 28.89
CA CYS A 21 -25.15 -6.60 28.80
C CYS A 21 -25.16 -8.03 29.35
N TRP A 22 -24.07 -8.78 29.21
CA TRP A 22 -23.94 -10.15 29.74
C TRP A 22 -23.72 -10.14 31.27
N ILE A 23 -22.83 -9.26 31.77
CA ILE A 23 -22.63 -9.07 33.22
C ILE A 23 -23.96 -8.70 33.90
N SER A 24 -24.71 -7.74 33.36
CA SER A 24 -26.01 -7.33 33.91
C SER A 24 -27.11 -8.40 33.78
N LEU A 25 -26.92 -9.42 32.94
CA LEU A 25 -27.81 -10.59 32.86
C LEU A 25 -27.47 -11.62 33.94
N CYS A 26 -26.18 -11.92 34.16
CA CYS A 26 -25.72 -12.79 35.25
C CYS A 26 -26.06 -12.19 36.63
N GLU A 27 -25.76 -10.92 36.84
CA GLU A 27 -26.06 -10.17 38.07
C GLU A 27 -27.57 -10.06 38.37
N ARG A 28 -28.43 -10.31 37.36
CA ARG A 28 -29.89 -10.40 37.50
C ARG A 28 -30.40 -11.84 37.67
N LEU A 29 -29.60 -12.85 37.34
CA LEU A 29 -29.89 -14.26 37.63
C LEU A 29 -29.50 -14.60 39.08
N ASP A 30 -28.37 -14.09 39.56
CA ASP A 30 -27.91 -14.28 40.96
C ASP A 30 -28.78 -13.54 42.00
N GLN A 31 -29.66 -12.63 41.56
CA GLN A 31 -30.65 -11.95 42.42
C GLN A 31 -32.01 -12.66 42.50
N VAL A 32 -32.18 -13.83 41.86
CA VAL A 32 -33.38 -14.66 42.03
C VAL A 32 -33.16 -15.58 43.24
N GLU A 33 -33.52 -15.12 44.44
CA GLU A 33 -33.53 -16.00 45.62
C GLU A 33 -34.49 -17.19 45.40
N PRO A 34 -34.15 -18.39 45.94
CA PRO A 34 -35.00 -19.57 45.83
C PRO A 34 -36.18 -19.51 46.82
N GLU A 35 -37.04 -18.50 46.72
CA GLU A 35 -38.30 -18.44 47.46
C GLU A 35 -39.24 -19.57 47.01
N GLN A 36 -39.32 -20.59 47.86
CA GLN A 36 -40.40 -21.58 48.01
C GLN A 36 -41.30 -21.81 46.78
N ILE A 37 -40.93 -22.80 45.95
CA ILE A 37 -41.90 -23.49 45.09
C ILE A 37 -42.84 -24.31 45.99
N SER A 38 -43.83 -23.63 46.57
CA SER A 38 -44.93 -24.24 47.29
C SER A 38 -45.81 -25.03 46.34
N ALA A 39 -46.35 -26.15 46.80
CA ALA A 39 -47.10 -27.08 45.98
C ALA A 39 -48.57 -26.65 45.84
N ASP A 40 -48.91 -25.95 44.75
CA ASP A 40 -50.29 -25.93 44.26
C ASP A 40 -50.40 -25.73 42.73
N ARG A 41 -50.49 -26.84 41.99
CA ARG A 41 -51.05 -26.90 40.62
C ARG A 41 -51.35 -28.34 40.17
N GLN A 42 -52.63 -28.67 40.22
CA GLN A 42 -53.29 -29.78 39.51
C GLN A 42 -54.39 -29.18 38.62
N PRO A 43 -54.93 -29.90 37.61
CA PRO A 43 -54.40 -31.09 36.94
C PRO A 43 -54.26 -30.88 35.40
N TYR A 44 -53.64 -31.84 34.72
CA TYR A 44 -54.18 -32.31 33.43
C TYR A 44 -54.00 -33.83 33.34
N GLU A 45 -54.98 -34.48 32.71
CA GLU A 45 -55.13 -35.93 32.73
C GLU A 45 -54.38 -36.59 31.57
N THR A 46 -53.72 -37.72 31.84
CA THR A 46 -53.81 -38.91 30.99
C THR A 46 -53.39 -40.18 31.74
N GLU A 47 -54.18 -41.23 31.58
CA GLU A 47 -53.91 -42.58 32.07
C GLU A 47 -52.77 -43.22 31.22
N SER A 48 -52.08 -44.31 31.59
CA SER A 48 -52.50 -45.44 32.41
C SER A 48 -51.29 -46.31 32.82
N ARG A 49 -51.36 -46.99 33.97
CA ARG A 49 -50.68 -48.26 34.25
C ARG A 49 -51.35 -48.98 35.43
N PRO A 50 -51.44 -50.33 35.44
CA PRO A 50 -52.19 -51.08 36.44
C PRO A 50 -51.44 -51.20 37.78
N SER A 51 -52.18 -51.20 38.88
CA SER A 51 -51.63 -51.28 40.24
C SER A 51 -51.26 -52.70 40.65
N THR A 52 -50.08 -52.87 41.24
CA THR A 52 -49.75 -53.98 42.13
C THR A 52 -49.58 -53.47 43.56
N SER A 53 -50.55 -53.75 44.44
CA SER A 53 -50.40 -53.49 45.88
C SER A 53 -51.25 -54.44 46.73
N THR A 54 -50.66 -55.55 47.14
CA THR A 54 -51.16 -56.40 48.22
C THR A 54 -50.82 -55.75 49.57
N ALA A 55 -51.76 -55.00 50.15
CA ALA A 55 -51.58 -54.33 51.43
C ALA A 55 -52.43 -55.00 52.53
N ILE A 56 -51.84 -55.98 53.23
CA ILE A 56 -52.43 -56.59 54.43
C ILE A 56 -52.38 -55.56 55.57
N ARG A 57 -53.51 -55.24 56.21
CA ARG A 57 -53.55 -54.57 57.51
C ARG A 57 -54.51 -55.24 58.49
N HIS A 58 -54.16 -55.12 59.76
CA HIS A 58 -54.60 -56.05 60.80
C HIS A 58 -56.06 -55.87 61.24
N LYS A 59 -56.64 -57.03 61.58
CA LYS A 59 -57.92 -57.22 62.26
C LYS A 59 -58.02 -56.34 63.52
N THR A 60 -59.10 -55.58 63.66
CA THR A 60 -59.73 -55.34 64.97
C THR A 60 -60.82 -56.37 65.18
N LEU A 61 -60.85 -56.99 66.36
CA LEU A 61 -61.88 -57.96 66.76
C LEU A 61 -62.86 -57.26 67.71
N GLU A 62 -64.04 -56.87 67.20
CA GLU A 62 -65.16 -56.47 68.06
C GLU A 62 -66.19 -57.61 68.17
N SER A 63 -66.52 -57.96 69.41
CA SER A 63 -67.25 -59.18 69.76
C SER A 63 -68.74 -58.93 69.95
N HIS A 64 -69.51 -58.97 68.86
CA HIS A 64 -70.98 -58.87 68.89
C HIS A 64 -71.68 -60.16 69.40
N LEU A 65 -71.45 -60.50 70.68
CA LEU A 65 -72.20 -61.54 71.41
C LEU A 65 -72.62 -61.03 72.82
N PRO A 66 -73.79 -60.38 72.95
CA PRO A 66 -74.32 -60.00 74.25
C PRO A 66 -74.89 -61.21 75.01
N VAL A 67 -74.07 -61.82 75.87
CA VAL A 67 -74.49 -62.91 76.78
C VAL A 67 -75.57 -62.40 77.74
N LYS A 68 -76.83 -62.70 77.46
CA LYS A 68 -77.95 -62.40 78.36
C LYS A 68 -77.87 -63.29 79.59
N ARG A 69 -77.48 -62.70 80.73
CA ARG A 69 -77.54 -63.32 82.06
C ARG A 69 -78.91 -63.95 82.31
N ALA A 70 -78.92 -65.22 82.72
CA ALA A 70 -80.11 -65.84 83.28
C ALA A 70 -80.52 -65.09 84.56
N LYS A 71 -81.82 -64.76 84.67
CA LYS A 71 -82.41 -64.18 85.89
C LYS A 71 -83.25 -65.27 86.57
N GLN A 72 -83.08 -65.45 87.87
CA GLN A 72 -83.79 -66.49 88.63
C GLN A 72 -85.32 -66.25 88.61
N PRO A 73 -86.14 -67.31 88.61
CA PRO A 73 -87.58 -67.18 88.73
C PRO A 73 -87.98 -66.77 90.16
N GLN A 74 -88.89 -65.80 90.29
CA GLN A 74 -89.51 -65.48 91.57
C GLN A 74 -90.70 -66.40 91.86
N SER A 75 -90.83 -66.73 93.14
CA SER A 75 -92.00 -67.26 93.86
C SER A 75 -93.35 -67.25 93.11
N LYS A 76 -93.99 -68.43 93.07
CA LYS A 76 -95.39 -68.54 93.49
C LYS A 76 -95.47 -69.36 94.77
N GLU A 77 -96.44 -68.99 95.59
CA GLU A 77 -96.61 -69.42 96.97
C GLU A 77 -97.86 -70.29 97.04
N GLU A 78 -97.71 -71.54 97.50
CA GLU A 78 -98.77 -72.54 97.51
C GLU A 78 -98.69 -73.31 98.84
N SER A 79 -99.85 -73.54 99.46
CA SER A 79 -99.95 -73.66 100.92
C SER A 79 -99.68 -75.07 101.48
N PRO A 80 -99.24 -75.19 102.76
CA PRO A 80 -98.81 -76.47 103.31
C PRO A 80 -99.97 -77.43 103.57
N ILE A 81 -99.90 -78.63 102.99
CA ILE A 81 -100.84 -79.73 103.26
C ILE A 81 -100.36 -80.51 104.51
N PRO A 82 -101.13 -80.56 105.61
CA PRO A 82 -100.77 -81.33 106.80
C PRO A 82 -100.99 -82.84 106.56
N VAL A 83 -100.00 -83.65 106.90
CA VAL A 83 -100.09 -85.12 106.79
C VAL A 83 -100.06 -85.74 108.19
N VAL A 84 -101.10 -86.50 108.52
CA VAL A 84 -101.17 -87.31 109.75
C VAL A 84 -100.40 -88.60 109.49
N VAL A 85 -99.34 -88.84 110.25
CA VAL A 85 -98.46 -90.02 110.08
C VAL A 85 -98.92 -91.18 110.97
N SER A 86 -99.45 -90.87 112.15
CA SER A 86 -100.08 -91.81 113.08
C SER A 86 -100.99 -91.05 114.07
N PRO A 87 -101.92 -91.73 114.77
CA PRO A 87 -102.73 -91.08 115.80
C PRO A 87 -101.85 -90.38 116.86
N GLY A 88 -102.09 -89.08 117.07
CA GLY A 88 -101.33 -88.24 118.01
C GLY A 88 -100.16 -87.44 117.40
N TYR A 89 -99.71 -87.78 116.18
CA TYR A 89 -98.53 -87.17 115.53
C TYR A 89 -98.89 -86.47 114.22
N VAL A 90 -98.67 -85.15 114.17
CA VAL A 90 -98.84 -84.34 112.96
C VAL A 90 -97.47 -83.86 112.47
N LEU A 91 -97.16 -84.16 111.19
CA LEU A 91 -95.91 -83.74 110.57
C LEU A 91 -96.16 -82.59 109.58
N SER A 92 -95.41 -81.51 109.74
CA SER A 92 -95.35 -80.41 108.77
C SER A 92 -93.97 -80.37 108.12
N ARG A 93 -93.93 -80.25 106.78
CA ARG A 93 -92.70 -80.15 105.99
C ARG A 93 -92.76 -78.90 105.13
N SER A 94 -91.82 -77.98 105.34
CA SER A 94 -91.54 -76.86 104.44
C SER A 94 -90.21 -77.10 103.70
N ARG A 95 -89.92 -76.29 102.69
CA ARG A 95 -88.72 -76.46 101.85
C ARG A 95 -87.39 -76.16 102.57
N SER A 96 -87.43 -75.71 103.83
CA SER A 96 -86.25 -75.43 104.66
C SER A 96 -86.32 -75.98 106.09
N LYS A 97 -87.49 -76.42 106.58
CA LYS A 97 -87.65 -76.99 107.94
C LYS A 97 -88.69 -78.12 107.95
N VAL A 98 -88.47 -79.12 108.80
CA VAL A 98 -89.47 -80.13 109.16
C VAL A 98 -89.79 -79.95 110.64
N ALA A 99 -91.07 -79.87 110.98
CA ALA A 99 -91.53 -79.74 112.36
C ALA A 99 -92.60 -80.81 112.64
N MET A 100 -92.34 -81.63 113.66
CA MET A 100 -93.26 -82.65 114.17
C MET A 100 -93.90 -82.14 115.46
N THR A 101 -95.22 -82.07 115.50
CA THR A 101 -95.96 -81.63 116.68
C THR A 101 -96.64 -82.83 117.32
N ILE A 102 -96.20 -83.16 118.54
CA ILE A 102 -96.80 -84.20 119.38
C ILE A 102 -97.89 -83.53 120.20
N LYS A 103 -99.13 -84.06 120.17
CA LYS A 103 -100.18 -83.62 121.09
C LYS A 103 -100.05 -84.37 122.41
N THR A 104 -99.73 -83.65 123.48
CA THR A 104 -99.44 -84.21 124.82
C THR A 104 -100.66 -84.28 125.75
N ASP A 105 -101.82 -83.82 125.30
CA ASP A 105 -103.04 -83.73 126.11
C ASP A 105 -103.64 -85.12 126.35
N GLY A 106 -103.46 -85.67 127.57
CA GLY A 106 -104.24 -86.80 128.09
C GLY A 106 -103.48 -88.08 128.48
N PHE A 107 -102.15 -88.11 128.50
CA PHE A 107 -101.38 -89.37 128.79
C PHE A 107 -100.70 -89.45 130.17
N PHE A 108 -100.94 -88.49 131.08
CA PHE A 108 -100.36 -88.49 132.42
C PHE A 108 -101.41 -88.27 133.51
N ASP A 109 -101.93 -89.36 134.09
CA ASP A 109 -102.67 -89.33 135.37
C ASP A 109 -102.60 -90.70 136.08
N PRO A 110 -102.15 -90.81 137.36
CA PRO A 110 -101.89 -92.11 138.01
C PRO A 110 -102.79 -92.46 139.23
N PRO A 111 -103.30 -93.71 139.32
CA PRO A 111 -103.71 -94.37 140.56
C PRO A 111 -102.61 -95.35 141.06
N LYS A 112 -102.03 -95.29 142.27
CA LYS A 112 -102.56 -95.32 143.66
C LYS A 112 -102.73 -96.73 144.27
N LYS A 113 -101.66 -97.20 144.97
CA LYS A 113 -101.67 -98.15 146.12
C LYS A 113 -102.20 -99.58 145.82
N GLU A 114 -102.13 -100.61 146.67
CA GLU A 114 -101.96 -100.77 148.13
C GLU A 114 -100.96 -101.88 148.53
N VAL A 115 -100.72 -102.09 149.84
CA VAL A 115 -99.66 -102.96 150.37
C VAL A 115 -100.08 -103.63 151.69
N PRO A 116 -100.04 -104.97 151.76
CA PRO A 116 -99.81 -105.72 153.01
C PRO A 116 -98.59 -106.68 152.92
N THR A 117 -98.18 -107.21 154.07
CA THR A 117 -97.10 -108.21 154.27
C THR A 117 -97.65 -109.51 154.85
N HIS A 118 -96.99 -110.66 154.64
CA HIS A 118 -97.03 -111.79 155.57
C HIS A 118 -95.70 -112.59 155.59
N THR A 119 -95.50 -113.36 156.67
CA THR A 119 -94.25 -114.03 157.09
C THR A 119 -93.97 -115.34 156.36
N LEU A 120 -92.69 -115.65 156.08
CA LEU A 120 -92.25 -116.95 155.55
C LEU A 120 -90.81 -117.33 155.96
N ASP A 121 -90.47 -118.59 155.76
CA ASP A 121 -89.36 -119.31 156.43
C ASP A 121 -87.96 -119.15 155.80
N GLN A 122 -86.94 -119.51 156.61
CA GLN A 122 -85.51 -119.31 156.33
C GLN A 122 -85.04 -119.81 154.96
N ALA A 123 -85.55 -120.95 154.49
CA ALA A 123 -85.17 -121.57 153.22
C ALA A 123 -85.48 -120.72 151.97
N THR A 124 -86.30 -119.67 152.09
CA THR A 124 -86.57 -118.73 150.99
C THR A 124 -85.47 -117.68 150.80
N GLN A 125 -84.64 -117.42 151.82
CA GLN A 125 -83.62 -116.36 151.75
C GLN A 125 -82.47 -116.72 150.80
N ASP A 126 -82.05 -117.99 150.79
CA ASP A 126 -80.91 -118.44 149.97
C ASP A 126 -81.25 -118.37 148.46
N LEU A 127 -82.44 -118.83 148.06
CA LEU A 127 -82.91 -118.68 146.67
C LEU A 127 -83.07 -117.21 146.25
N ILE A 128 -83.47 -116.33 147.17
CA ILE A 128 -83.51 -114.88 146.93
C ILE A 128 -82.09 -114.30 146.80
N SER A 129 -81.09 -114.87 147.48
CA SER A 129 -79.68 -114.50 147.32
C SER A 129 -79.13 -114.90 145.95
N ASP A 130 -79.35 -116.15 145.51
CA ASP A 130 -78.91 -116.64 144.21
C ASP A 130 -79.56 -115.86 143.05
N LEU A 131 -80.87 -115.60 143.14
CA LEU A 131 -81.57 -114.77 142.15
C LEU A 131 -81.07 -113.32 142.14
N ARG A 132 -80.69 -112.76 143.30
CA ARG A 132 -80.05 -111.43 143.37
C ARG A 132 -78.66 -111.42 142.73
N GLN A 133 -77.86 -112.46 142.96
CA GLN A 133 -76.54 -112.59 142.33
C GLN A 133 -76.70 -112.73 140.81
N GLN A 134 -77.59 -113.60 140.34
CA GLN A 134 -77.84 -113.79 138.92
C GLN A 134 -78.40 -112.51 138.23
N ILE A 135 -79.23 -111.73 138.93
CA ILE A 135 -79.65 -110.39 138.45
C ILE A 135 -78.47 -109.41 138.43
N SER A 136 -77.56 -109.45 139.41
CA SER A 136 -76.34 -108.64 139.43
C SER A 136 -75.42 -108.98 138.26
N ASP A 137 -75.20 -110.27 137.99
CA ASP A 137 -74.34 -110.75 136.89
C ASP A 137 -74.95 -110.43 135.53
N LEU A 138 -76.27 -110.62 135.36
CA LEU A 138 -77.00 -110.19 134.16
C LEU A 138 -77.00 -108.66 133.97
N THR A 139 -77.00 -107.89 135.06
CA THR A 139 -76.88 -106.44 135.01
C THR A 139 -75.47 -106.04 134.58
N LEU A 140 -74.44 -106.69 135.12
CA LEU A 140 -73.05 -106.50 134.73
C LEU A 140 -72.84 -106.83 133.25
N TYR A 141 -73.31 -107.97 132.76
CA TYR A 141 -73.25 -108.32 131.34
C TYR A 141 -74.05 -107.34 130.45
N LEU A 142 -75.19 -106.80 130.92
CA LEU A 142 -75.92 -105.77 130.19
C LEU A 142 -75.24 -104.40 130.24
N GLU A 143 -74.40 -104.10 131.22
CA GLU A 143 -73.60 -102.88 131.28
C GLU A 143 -72.31 -103.01 130.46
N GLU A 144 -71.67 -104.17 130.49
CA GLU A 144 -70.54 -104.55 129.64
C GLU A 144 -70.96 -104.55 128.17
N GLU A 145 -72.10 -105.15 127.81
CA GLU A 145 -72.56 -105.14 126.41
C GLU A 145 -73.05 -103.76 125.96
N LYS A 146 -73.63 -102.93 126.85
CA LYS A 146 -73.89 -101.50 126.56
C LYS A 146 -72.59 -100.73 126.32
N LEU A 147 -71.55 -100.98 127.10
CA LEU A 147 -70.24 -100.35 126.95
C LEU A 147 -69.58 -100.80 125.64
N ASN A 148 -69.56 -102.11 125.37
CA ASN A 148 -69.08 -102.73 124.15
C ASN A 148 -69.83 -102.20 122.90
N HIS A 149 -71.16 -102.10 122.94
CA HIS A 149 -71.97 -101.46 121.90
C HIS A 149 -71.65 -99.97 121.74
N ARG A 150 -71.47 -99.22 122.84
CA ARG A 150 -71.13 -97.79 122.80
C ARG A 150 -69.76 -97.56 122.18
N ASP A 151 -68.80 -98.39 122.53
CA ASP A 151 -67.42 -98.25 122.11
C ASP A 151 -67.23 -98.81 120.68
N THR A 152 -67.96 -99.87 120.28
CA THR A 152 -68.13 -100.29 118.88
C THR A 152 -68.76 -99.18 118.03
N LYS A 153 -69.81 -98.51 118.54
CA LYS A 153 -70.44 -97.36 117.87
C LYS A 153 -69.49 -96.16 117.77
N LYS A 154 -68.67 -95.92 118.79
CA LYS A 154 -67.63 -94.88 118.79
C LYS A 154 -66.53 -95.19 117.78
N GLN A 155 -66.04 -96.43 117.73
CA GLN A 155 -65.09 -96.88 116.72
C GLN A 155 -65.67 -96.76 115.30
N ALA A 156 -66.91 -97.21 115.07
CA ALA A 156 -67.57 -97.04 113.77
C ALA A 156 -67.73 -95.56 113.36
N ALA A 157 -68.02 -94.67 114.30
CA ALA A 157 -68.07 -93.23 114.06
C ALA A 157 -66.67 -92.63 113.77
N GLU A 158 -65.63 -93.09 114.46
CA GLU A 158 -64.24 -92.68 114.21
C GLU A 158 -63.70 -93.23 112.88
N GLU A 159 -64.07 -94.44 112.48
CA GLU A 159 -63.75 -95.01 111.17
C GLU A 159 -64.49 -94.29 110.04
N LEU A 160 -65.76 -93.92 110.24
CA LEU A 160 -66.51 -93.08 109.29
C LEU A 160 -65.89 -91.67 109.17
N LYS A 161 -65.57 -91.02 110.29
CA LYS A 161 -64.89 -89.71 110.30
C LYS A 161 -63.53 -89.78 109.60
N LYS A 162 -62.74 -90.82 109.87
CA LYS A 162 -61.45 -91.09 109.21
C LYS A 162 -61.61 -91.43 107.72
N ARG A 163 -62.80 -91.89 107.28
CA ARG A 163 -63.14 -92.11 105.86
C ARG A 163 -63.59 -90.82 105.17
N GLU A 164 -64.33 -89.97 105.88
CA GLU A 164 -64.73 -88.62 105.45
C GLU A 164 -63.49 -87.72 105.29
N GLU A 165 -62.61 -87.66 106.30
CA GLU A 165 -61.32 -86.97 106.23
C GLU A 165 -60.50 -87.41 105.01
N LYS A 166 -60.32 -88.73 104.82
CA LYS A 166 -59.63 -89.30 103.65
C LYS A 166 -60.31 -89.03 102.31
N LEU A 167 -61.61 -88.75 102.29
CA LEU A 167 -62.33 -88.39 101.06
C LEU A 167 -62.15 -86.91 100.77
N ASN A 168 -62.21 -86.06 101.80
CA ASN A 168 -61.98 -84.62 101.68
C ASN A 168 -60.54 -84.31 101.27
N THR A 169 -59.52 -84.94 101.87
CA THR A 169 -58.12 -84.73 101.44
C THR A 169 -57.88 -85.20 100.02
N ARG A 170 -58.52 -86.30 99.59
CA ARG A 170 -58.46 -86.74 98.18
C ARG A 170 -59.12 -85.75 97.22
N HIS A 171 -60.29 -85.22 97.60
CA HIS A 171 -60.96 -84.23 96.77
C HIS A 171 -60.17 -82.91 96.69
N GLU A 172 -59.53 -82.49 97.79
CA GLU A 172 -58.62 -81.35 97.84
C GLU A 172 -57.34 -81.60 97.01
N GLU A 173 -56.74 -82.79 97.11
CA GLU A 173 -55.64 -83.22 96.22
C GLU A 173 -56.04 -83.24 94.73
N GLU A 174 -57.26 -83.71 94.41
CA GLU A 174 -57.79 -83.76 93.04
C GLU A 174 -58.11 -82.37 92.50
N MET A 175 -58.67 -81.48 93.32
CA MET A 175 -58.91 -80.06 92.98
C MET A 175 -57.59 -79.32 92.74
N ASN A 176 -56.62 -79.44 93.65
CA ASN A 176 -55.32 -78.79 93.50
C ASN A 176 -54.58 -79.28 92.24
N ARG A 177 -54.62 -80.58 91.94
CA ARG A 177 -54.07 -81.13 90.68
C ARG A 177 -54.77 -80.57 89.44
N LEU A 178 -56.09 -80.41 89.49
CA LEU A 178 -56.86 -79.83 88.39
C LEU A 178 -56.51 -78.34 88.17
N GLU A 179 -56.30 -77.59 89.25
CA GLU A 179 -55.87 -76.19 89.20
C GLU A 179 -54.42 -76.06 88.70
N ASP A 180 -53.49 -76.91 89.15
CA ASP A 180 -52.11 -77.02 88.63
C ASP A 180 -52.11 -77.34 87.12
N GLU A 181 -52.94 -78.30 86.69
CA GLU A 181 -53.08 -78.69 85.27
C GLU A 181 -53.64 -77.54 84.41
N TYR A 182 -54.63 -76.79 84.89
CA TYR A 182 -55.16 -75.63 84.19
C TYR A 182 -54.22 -74.43 84.18
N GLU A 183 -53.52 -74.10 85.28
CA GLU A 183 -52.52 -73.02 85.25
C GLU A 183 -51.40 -73.37 84.26
N LYS A 184 -50.97 -74.63 84.23
CA LYS A 184 -50.01 -75.12 83.24
C LYS A 184 -50.53 -75.04 81.81
N GLU A 185 -51.76 -75.50 81.51
CA GLU A 185 -52.33 -75.38 80.16
C GLU A 185 -52.42 -73.91 79.72
N ILE A 186 -52.82 -73.02 80.62
CA ILE A 186 -52.87 -71.58 80.37
C ILE A 186 -51.47 -71.00 80.15
N ALA A 187 -50.45 -71.46 80.88
CA ALA A 187 -49.05 -71.05 80.71
C ALA A 187 -48.48 -71.54 79.37
N ASP A 188 -48.66 -72.80 79.02
CA ASP A 188 -48.25 -73.40 77.76
C ASP A 188 -48.95 -72.72 76.56
N MET A 189 -50.25 -72.41 76.68
CA MET A 189 -51.01 -71.66 75.67
C MET A 189 -50.48 -70.23 75.49
N LYS A 190 -50.20 -69.51 76.59
CA LYS A 190 -49.58 -68.17 76.54
C LYS A 190 -48.19 -68.22 75.89
N ALA A 191 -47.36 -69.20 76.26
CA ALA A 191 -46.02 -69.38 75.70
C ALA A 191 -46.08 -69.71 74.19
N ALA A 192 -47.01 -70.57 73.77
CA ALA A 192 -47.25 -70.89 72.36
C ALA A 192 -47.72 -69.65 71.57
N GLN A 193 -48.66 -68.87 72.11
CA GLN A 193 -49.12 -67.63 71.50
C GLN A 193 -48.00 -66.58 71.40
N GLN A 194 -47.20 -66.41 72.46
CA GLN A 194 -46.06 -65.48 72.46
C GLN A 194 -44.98 -65.90 71.45
N LYS A 195 -44.70 -67.20 71.32
CA LYS A 195 -43.80 -67.76 70.31
C LYS A 195 -44.30 -67.50 68.89
N LEU A 196 -45.60 -67.71 68.63
CA LEU A 196 -46.21 -67.44 67.33
C LEU A 196 -46.18 -65.94 66.99
N MET A 197 -46.48 -65.07 67.96
CA MET A 197 -46.36 -63.61 67.79
C MET A 197 -44.92 -63.15 67.54
N ALA A 198 -43.91 -63.81 68.13
CA ALA A 198 -42.51 -63.53 67.85
C ALA A 198 -42.08 -64.01 66.46
N GLN A 199 -42.57 -65.18 66.01
CA GLN A 199 -42.33 -65.70 64.66
C GLN A 199 -42.96 -64.80 63.58
N GLU A 200 -44.21 -64.35 63.77
CA GLU A 200 -44.90 -63.47 62.83
C GLU A 200 -44.22 -62.09 62.75
N LYS A 201 -43.75 -61.53 63.88
CA LYS A 201 -42.93 -60.31 63.88
C LYS A 201 -41.63 -60.50 63.11
N ALA A 202 -40.86 -61.56 63.38
CA ALA A 202 -39.61 -61.83 62.68
C ALA A 202 -39.81 -62.04 61.17
N ALA A 203 -40.91 -62.67 60.75
CA ALA A 203 -41.27 -62.81 59.35
C ALA A 203 -41.62 -61.45 58.70
N SER A 204 -42.42 -60.62 59.39
CA SER A 204 -42.78 -59.28 58.94
C SER A 204 -41.57 -58.34 58.84
N GLU A 205 -40.67 -58.39 59.83
CA GLU A 205 -39.41 -57.64 59.84
C GLU A 205 -38.45 -58.10 58.74
N ALA A 206 -38.36 -59.41 58.47
CA ALA A 206 -37.58 -59.93 57.34
C ALA A 206 -38.12 -59.46 55.98
N ILE A 207 -39.45 -59.42 55.80
CA ILE A 207 -40.09 -58.88 54.60
C ILE A 207 -39.84 -57.37 54.49
N HIS A 208 -39.96 -56.62 55.59
CA HIS A 208 -39.69 -55.17 55.62
C HIS A 208 -38.23 -54.85 55.26
N ASN A 209 -37.26 -55.58 55.83
CA ASN A 209 -35.85 -55.41 55.54
C ASN A 209 -35.53 -55.72 54.07
N ARG A 210 -36.14 -56.78 53.50
CA ARG A 210 -36.04 -57.08 52.08
C ARG A 210 -36.60 -55.95 51.21
N LEU A 211 -37.82 -55.50 51.46
CA LEU A 211 -38.44 -54.43 50.67
C LEU A 211 -37.66 -53.11 50.77
N THR A 212 -37.08 -52.80 51.92
CA THR A 212 -36.17 -51.66 52.11
C THR A 212 -34.87 -51.81 51.32
N SER A 213 -34.31 -53.03 51.26
CA SER A 213 -33.15 -53.33 50.41
C SER A 213 -33.48 -53.19 48.92
N ASP A 214 -34.59 -53.76 48.46
CA ASP A 214 -35.07 -53.69 47.07
C ASP A 214 -35.33 -52.22 46.66
N LEU A 215 -35.94 -51.42 47.55
CA LEU A 215 -36.18 -49.98 47.37
C LEU A 215 -34.88 -49.17 47.27
N ASN A 216 -33.90 -49.45 48.14
CA ASN A 216 -32.60 -48.77 48.11
C ASN A 216 -31.78 -49.16 46.88
N PHE A 217 -31.81 -50.43 46.44
CA PHE A 217 -31.20 -50.87 45.19
C PHE A 217 -31.80 -50.13 43.98
N MET A 218 -33.13 -49.97 43.93
CA MET A 218 -33.80 -49.21 42.87
C MET A 218 -33.41 -47.73 42.91
N LYS A 219 -33.32 -47.09 44.09
CA LYS A 219 -32.81 -45.71 44.22
C LYS A 219 -31.41 -45.55 43.66
N SER A 220 -30.45 -46.36 44.11
CA SER A 220 -29.07 -46.33 43.60
C SER A 220 -29.00 -46.55 42.10
N SER A 221 -29.87 -47.40 41.54
CA SER A 221 -29.97 -47.62 40.09
C SER A 221 -30.49 -46.38 39.34
N PHE A 222 -31.49 -45.68 39.90
CA PHE A 222 -31.98 -44.41 39.36
C PHE A 222 -30.97 -43.27 39.49
N ASP A 223 -30.24 -43.18 40.61
CA ASP A 223 -29.21 -42.17 40.81
C ASP A 223 -28.02 -42.39 39.86
N THR A 224 -27.57 -43.63 39.64
CA THR A 224 -26.58 -43.96 38.60
C THR A 224 -27.07 -43.57 37.20
N TYR A 225 -28.31 -43.91 36.84
CA TYR A 225 -28.89 -43.54 35.54
C TYR A 225 -29.00 -42.02 35.35
N LYS A 226 -29.35 -41.29 36.42
CA LYS A 226 -29.39 -39.82 36.44
C LYS A 226 -28.01 -39.22 36.23
N THR A 227 -26.98 -39.74 36.91
CA THR A 227 -25.58 -39.31 36.72
C THR A 227 -25.13 -39.58 35.29
N GLN A 228 -25.40 -40.78 34.76
CA GLN A 228 -25.09 -41.12 33.36
C GLN A 228 -25.73 -40.14 32.37
N ILE A 229 -27.00 -39.75 32.56
CA ILE A 229 -27.65 -38.75 31.68
C ILE A 229 -26.92 -37.39 31.72
N VAL A 230 -26.43 -36.97 32.88
CA VAL A 230 -25.68 -35.70 33.02
C VAL A 230 -24.32 -35.82 32.34
N GLU A 231 -23.56 -36.89 32.59
CA GLU A 231 -22.29 -37.17 31.92
C GLU A 231 -22.46 -37.23 30.40
N GLU A 232 -23.49 -37.94 29.91
CA GLU A 232 -23.87 -38.01 28.51
C GLU A 232 -24.34 -36.68 27.90
N MET A 233 -24.81 -35.72 28.70
CA MET A 233 -25.21 -34.39 28.25
C MET A 233 -24.00 -33.46 28.18
N ASP A 234 -23.11 -33.53 29.18
CA ASP A 234 -21.91 -32.73 29.30
C ASP A 234 -20.86 -33.14 28.25
N GLU A 235 -20.70 -34.45 27.97
CA GLU A 235 -19.91 -34.97 26.85
C GLU A 235 -20.44 -34.41 25.51
N LYS A 236 -21.77 -34.50 25.29
CA LYS A 236 -22.44 -33.94 24.10
C LYS A 236 -22.45 -32.40 24.07
N TRP A 237 -21.99 -31.71 25.11
CA TRP A 237 -21.72 -30.27 25.09
C TRP A 237 -20.25 -29.98 24.81
N ALA A 238 -19.32 -30.68 25.45
CA ALA A 238 -17.88 -30.60 25.20
C ALA A 238 -17.54 -30.92 23.74
N ASP A 239 -18.17 -31.94 23.14
CA ASP A 239 -18.04 -32.26 21.71
C ASP A 239 -18.47 -31.10 20.81
N LYS A 240 -19.58 -30.43 21.13
CA LYS A 240 -20.08 -29.29 20.34
C LYS A 240 -19.20 -28.06 20.51
N GLU A 241 -18.69 -27.82 21.71
CA GLU A 241 -17.74 -26.74 21.98
C GLU A 241 -16.43 -26.98 21.22
N ALA A 242 -15.89 -28.20 21.26
CA ALA A 242 -14.71 -28.61 20.49
C ALA A 242 -14.95 -28.50 18.97
N GLU A 243 -16.10 -28.93 18.46
CA GLU A 243 -16.45 -28.81 17.03
C GLU A 243 -16.58 -27.35 16.59
N LEU A 244 -17.17 -26.48 17.43
CA LEU A 244 -17.27 -25.04 17.18
C LEU A 244 -15.89 -24.35 17.24
N HIS A 245 -15.02 -24.73 18.17
CA HIS A 245 -13.64 -24.26 18.24
C HIS A 245 -12.84 -24.69 17.01
N PHE A 246 -12.92 -25.95 16.60
CA PHE A 246 -12.27 -26.46 15.38
C PHE A 246 -12.74 -25.69 14.14
N LYS A 247 -14.06 -25.53 13.94
CA LYS A 247 -14.64 -24.76 12.83
C LYS A 247 -14.34 -23.25 12.89
N PHE A 248 -13.93 -22.72 14.04
CA PHE A 248 -13.48 -21.33 14.17
C PHE A 248 -12.00 -21.19 13.78
N GLU A 249 -11.15 -22.08 14.27
CA GLU A 249 -9.72 -22.11 13.94
C GLU A 249 -9.49 -22.42 12.45
N GLU A 250 -10.21 -23.39 11.88
CA GLU A 250 -10.20 -23.71 10.44
C GLU A 250 -10.49 -22.47 9.57
N ARG A 251 -11.43 -21.62 9.99
CA ARG A 251 -11.77 -20.37 9.28
C ARG A 251 -10.69 -19.31 9.43
N ILE A 252 -10.02 -19.24 10.59
CA ILE A 252 -8.88 -18.34 10.82
C ILE A 252 -7.70 -18.79 9.96
N GLU A 253 -7.34 -20.07 9.98
CA GLU A 253 -6.23 -20.62 9.19
C GLU A 253 -6.50 -20.46 7.68
N SER A 254 -7.72 -20.76 7.22
CA SER A 254 -8.14 -20.53 5.83
C SER A 254 -8.03 -19.07 5.41
N ALA A 255 -8.44 -18.13 6.26
CA ALA A 255 -8.33 -16.70 5.98
C ALA A 255 -6.87 -16.21 5.97
N ILE A 256 -6.03 -16.72 6.88
CA ILE A 256 -4.59 -16.45 6.94
C ILE A 256 -3.88 -17.03 5.71
N TYR A 257 -4.25 -18.24 5.28
CA TYR A 257 -3.71 -18.88 4.08
C TYR A 257 -4.02 -18.05 2.83
N GLU A 258 -5.29 -17.66 2.64
CA GLU A 258 -5.69 -16.89 1.46
C GLU A 258 -5.07 -15.47 1.46
N GLN A 259 -4.92 -14.83 2.62
CA GLN A 259 -4.16 -13.57 2.72
C GLN A 259 -2.67 -13.73 2.39
N LYS A 260 -2.01 -14.78 2.89
CA LYS A 260 -0.61 -15.09 2.53
C LYS A 260 -0.47 -15.32 1.02
N LYS A 261 -1.40 -16.06 0.42
CA LYS A 261 -1.48 -16.35 -1.02
C LYS A 261 -1.69 -15.08 -1.86
N GLN A 262 -2.57 -14.17 -1.43
CA GLN A 262 -2.77 -12.86 -2.06
C GLN A 262 -1.51 -12.00 -1.99
N LEU A 263 -0.90 -11.82 -0.81
CA LEU A 263 0.34 -11.04 -0.65
C LEU A 263 1.52 -11.60 -1.48
N ILE A 264 1.62 -12.93 -1.61
CA ILE A 264 2.64 -13.57 -2.46
C ILE A 264 2.38 -13.28 -3.94
N HIS A 265 1.12 -13.29 -4.39
CA HIS A 265 0.75 -12.96 -5.77
C HIS A 265 0.99 -11.48 -6.08
N GLU A 266 0.52 -10.57 -5.21
CA GLU A 266 0.75 -9.12 -5.34
C GLU A 266 2.24 -8.80 -5.42
N HIS A 267 3.06 -9.40 -4.54
CA HIS A 267 4.52 -9.22 -4.58
C HIS A 267 5.17 -9.79 -5.85
N GLN A 268 4.67 -10.89 -6.39
CA GLN A 268 5.15 -11.44 -7.67
C GLN A 268 4.79 -10.52 -8.85
N ASP A 269 3.60 -9.94 -8.84
CA ASP A 269 3.12 -9.02 -9.88
C ASP A 269 3.84 -7.67 -9.82
N GLU A 270 4.04 -7.10 -8.63
CA GLU A 270 4.90 -5.91 -8.42
C GLU A 270 6.33 -6.16 -8.92
N LYS A 271 6.89 -7.33 -8.59
CA LYS A 271 8.22 -7.74 -9.05
C LYS A 271 8.26 -7.92 -10.56
N ALA A 272 7.21 -8.45 -11.19
CA ALA A 272 7.11 -8.56 -12.64
C ALA A 272 7.03 -7.17 -13.31
N ALA A 273 6.19 -6.28 -12.78
CA ALA A 273 6.01 -4.91 -13.26
C ALA A 273 7.30 -4.07 -13.13
N MET A 274 7.98 -4.12 -11.99
CA MET A 274 9.29 -3.47 -11.81
C MET A 274 10.33 -4.02 -12.79
N ASN A 275 10.39 -5.33 -13.00
CA ASN A 275 11.30 -5.93 -13.99
C ASN A 275 10.96 -5.52 -15.44
N GLN A 276 9.68 -5.33 -15.76
CA GLN A 276 9.26 -4.82 -17.07
C GLN A 276 9.64 -3.34 -17.25
N GLU A 277 9.48 -2.52 -16.21
CA GLU A 277 9.85 -1.11 -16.24
C GLU A 277 11.37 -0.93 -16.31
N PHE A 278 12.17 -1.67 -15.54
CA PHE A 278 13.63 -1.67 -15.68
C PHE A 278 14.07 -2.09 -17.09
N LYS A 279 13.45 -3.12 -17.68
CA LYS A 279 13.69 -3.48 -19.10
C LYS A 279 13.34 -2.34 -20.05
N ARG A 280 12.23 -1.62 -19.83
CA ARG A 280 11.83 -0.45 -20.63
C ARG A 280 12.81 0.72 -20.49
N GLN A 281 13.35 0.96 -19.30
CA GLN A 281 14.36 1.98 -19.03
C GLN A 281 15.69 1.64 -19.70
N ILE A 282 16.19 0.41 -19.54
CA ILE A 282 17.39 -0.10 -20.24
C ILE A 282 17.24 0.04 -21.76
N GLN A 283 16.08 -0.36 -22.32
CA GLN A 283 15.79 -0.19 -23.75
C GLN A 283 15.69 1.29 -24.18
N THR A 284 15.39 2.22 -23.27
CA THR A 284 15.31 3.65 -23.58
C THR A 284 16.71 4.26 -23.63
N ILE A 285 17.50 4.05 -22.58
CA ILE A 285 18.91 4.44 -22.50
C ILE A 285 19.71 3.87 -23.68
N ALA A 286 19.53 2.58 -24.02
CA ALA A 286 20.20 1.96 -25.17
C ALA A 286 19.82 2.59 -26.52
N ARG A 287 18.57 3.05 -26.69
CA ARG A 287 18.13 3.79 -27.90
C ARG A 287 18.68 5.21 -27.93
N GLU A 288 18.83 5.85 -26.78
CA GLU A 288 19.38 7.20 -26.64
C GLU A 288 20.89 7.22 -26.88
N HIS A 289 21.65 6.34 -26.21
CA HIS A 289 23.07 6.13 -26.48
C HIS A 289 23.33 5.81 -27.97
N LYS A 290 22.48 4.98 -28.61
CA LYS A 290 22.60 4.73 -30.05
C LYS A 290 22.38 6.00 -30.89
N ARG A 291 21.35 6.80 -30.61
CA ARG A 291 21.11 8.08 -31.31
C ARG A 291 22.26 9.07 -31.11
N GLU A 292 22.87 9.10 -29.93
CA GLU A 292 24.03 9.93 -29.63
C GLU A 292 25.26 9.48 -30.42
N ILE A 293 25.54 8.17 -30.45
CA ILE A 293 26.60 7.58 -31.29
C ILE A 293 26.36 7.90 -32.77
N ASP A 294 25.14 7.70 -33.28
CA ASP A 294 24.78 8.03 -34.67
C ASP A 294 24.91 9.54 -34.98
N ALA A 295 24.58 10.41 -34.03
CA ALA A 295 24.74 11.86 -34.15
C ALA A 295 26.21 12.31 -34.08
N ILE A 296 27.03 11.67 -33.23
CA ILE A 296 28.48 11.89 -33.12
C ILE A 296 29.17 11.43 -34.41
N ASN A 297 28.85 10.23 -34.90
CA ASN A 297 29.33 9.72 -36.18
C ASN A 297 28.97 10.65 -37.35
N LYS A 298 27.76 11.21 -37.36
CA LYS A 298 27.35 12.21 -38.36
C LYS A 298 28.12 13.52 -38.24
N ARG A 299 28.45 13.98 -37.03
CA ARG A 299 29.32 15.15 -36.82
C ARG A 299 30.75 14.89 -37.33
N TYR A 300 31.33 13.72 -37.05
CA TYR A 300 32.63 13.33 -37.59
C TYR A 300 32.63 13.22 -39.12
N ALA A 301 31.59 12.64 -39.72
CA ALA A 301 31.46 12.55 -41.17
C ALA A 301 31.38 13.94 -41.83
N ASN A 302 30.61 14.87 -41.25
CA ASN A 302 30.57 16.27 -41.71
C ASN A 302 31.94 16.95 -41.57
N ALA A 303 32.57 16.82 -40.39
CA ALA A 303 33.88 17.43 -40.13
C ALA A 303 34.98 16.90 -41.07
N ALA A 304 34.94 15.62 -41.44
CA ALA A 304 35.82 15.04 -42.45
C ALA A 304 35.59 15.66 -43.85
N GLN A 305 34.33 15.85 -44.26
CA GLN A 305 33.99 16.52 -45.52
C GLN A 305 34.41 18.00 -45.54
N ASP A 306 34.23 18.72 -44.43
CA ASP A 306 34.64 20.12 -44.32
C ASP A 306 36.18 20.27 -44.26
N LEU A 307 36.88 19.29 -43.66
CA LEU A 307 38.34 19.20 -43.71
C LEU A 307 38.86 18.88 -45.12
N GLU A 308 38.16 18.05 -45.90
CA GLU A 308 38.44 17.88 -47.33
C GLU A 308 38.20 19.16 -48.15
N ARG A 309 37.09 19.87 -47.90
CA ARG A 309 36.82 21.17 -48.54
C ARG A 309 37.90 22.17 -48.23
N LEU A 310 38.28 22.30 -46.95
CA LEU A 310 39.32 23.22 -46.51
C LEU A 310 40.68 22.91 -47.15
N LYS A 311 41.03 21.63 -47.32
CA LYS A 311 42.23 21.22 -48.09
C LYS A 311 42.15 21.70 -49.54
N ARG A 312 41.03 21.47 -50.23
CA ARG A 312 40.84 21.91 -51.63
C ARG A 312 40.94 23.44 -51.77
N THR A 313 40.26 24.20 -50.91
CA THR A 313 40.34 25.68 -50.93
C THR A 313 41.71 26.21 -50.51
N THR A 314 42.47 25.47 -49.68
CA THR A 314 43.86 25.82 -49.35
C THR A 314 44.77 25.63 -50.56
N GLU A 315 44.54 24.58 -51.35
CA GLU A 315 45.30 24.33 -52.58
C GLU A 315 44.94 25.32 -53.69
N GLU A 316 43.66 25.64 -53.86
CA GLU A 316 43.20 26.73 -54.74
C GLU A 316 43.83 28.08 -54.36
N LEU A 317 43.95 28.38 -53.05
CA LEU A 317 44.63 29.58 -52.55
C LEU A 317 46.15 29.52 -52.82
N ASN A 318 46.79 28.37 -52.64
CA ASN A 318 48.21 28.18 -52.99
C ASN A 318 48.46 28.45 -54.48
N ILE A 319 47.62 27.91 -55.37
CA ILE A 319 47.69 28.13 -56.83
C ILE A 319 47.53 29.62 -57.13
N ALA A 320 46.45 30.25 -56.66
CA ALA A 320 46.20 31.68 -56.88
C ALA A 320 47.32 32.59 -56.29
N ARG A 321 48.00 32.14 -55.23
CA ARG A 321 49.17 32.84 -54.64
C ARG A 321 50.42 32.71 -55.52
N VAL A 322 50.64 31.57 -56.18
CA VAL A 322 51.71 31.40 -57.16
C VAL A 322 51.43 32.29 -58.38
N GLU A 323 50.21 32.25 -58.92
CA GLU A 323 49.76 33.11 -60.02
C GLU A 323 49.89 34.61 -59.67
N LEU A 324 49.59 35.00 -58.43
CA LEU A 324 49.76 36.38 -57.95
C LEU A 324 51.23 36.80 -57.88
N GLU A 325 52.15 35.95 -57.42
CA GLU A 325 53.58 36.27 -57.44
C GLU A 325 54.16 36.26 -58.87
N ASP A 326 53.66 35.42 -59.77
CA ASP A 326 54.12 35.38 -61.17
C ASP A 326 53.60 36.57 -61.99
N THR A 327 52.33 36.94 -61.86
CA THR A 327 51.80 38.20 -62.45
C THR A 327 52.49 39.44 -61.86
N LYS A 328 52.91 39.39 -60.59
CA LYS A 328 53.71 40.42 -59.94
C LYS A 328 55.19 40.44 -60.39
N LYS A 329 55.77 39.32 -60.84
CA LYS A 329 57.05 39.31 -61.58
C LYS A 329 56.88 39.98 -62.94
N GLN A 330 55.88 39.57 -63.72
CA GLN A 330 55.55 40.18 -65.01
C GLN A 330 55.29 41.69 -64.90
N LEU A 331 54.59 42.13 -63.85
CA LEU A 331 54.37 43.56 -63.58
C LEU A 331 55.67 44.32 -63.24
N LYS A 332 56.62 43.70 -62.54
CA LYS A 332 57.96 44.28 -62.33
C LYS A 332 58.74 44.34 -63.63
N GLU A 333 58.79 43.25 -64.40
CA GLU A 333 59.51 43.15 -65.67
C GLU A 333 59.01 44.19 -66.69
N THR A 334 57.68 44.37 -66.79
CA THR A 334 57.05 45.40 -67.62
C THR A 334 57.24 46.82 -67.07
N THR A 335 57.25 47.01 -65.75
CA THR A 335 57.65 48.28 -65.14
C THR A 335 59.11 48.62 -65.42
N GLU A 336 60.00 47.62 -65.47
CA GLU A 336 61.42 47.77 -65.75
C GLU A 336 61.72 47.93 -67.25
N SER A 337 60.92 47.37 -68.15
CA SER A 337 60.98 47.69 -69.58
C SER A 337 60.43 49.08 -69.86
N PHE A 338 59.31 49.49 -69.24
CA PHE A 338 58.79 50.86 -69.32
C PHE A 338 59.79 51.89 -68.76
N LYS A 339 60.46 51.58 -67.64
CA LYS A 339 61.56 52.41 -67.11
C LYS A 339 62.83 52.40 -67.97
N ARG A 340 62.97 51.49 -68.94
CA ARG A 340 64.05 51.51 -69.94
C ARG A 340 63.63 52.38 -71.13
N THR A 341 62.46 52.13 -71.72
CA THR A 341 61.95 52.93 -72.85
C THR A 341 61.71 54.39 -72.48
N LEU A 342 61.32 54.70 -71.24
CA LEU A 342 61.21 56.09 -70.76
C LEU A 342 62.58 56.78 -70.64
N ARG A 343 63.65 56.05 -70.30
CA ARG A 343 65.03 56.58 -70.33
C ARG A 343 65.53 56.74 -71.76
N GLU A 344 65.29 55.76 -72.62
CA GLU A 344 65.60 55.83 -74.06
C GLU A 344 64.90 57.03 -74.73
N LEU A 345 63.65 57.32 -74.32
CA LEU A 345 62.90 58.50 -74.76
C LEU A 345 63.48 59.81 -74.20
N GLN A 346 63.93 59.85 -72.95
CA GLN A 346 64.63 61.01 -72.39
C GLN A 346 65.98 61.25 -73.09
N ASP A 347 66.78 60.21 -73.34
CA ASP A 347 68.04 60.28 -74.08
C ASP A 347 67.80 60.76 -75.52
N ALA A 348 66.73 60.29 -76.18
CA ALA A 348 66.33 60.75 -77.49
C ALA A 348 65.87 62.22 -77.49
N ASN A 349 65.16 62.66 -76.44
CA ASN A 349 64.74 64.05 -76.28
C ASN A 349 65.93 64.99 -76.01
N VAL A 350 66.91 64.57 -75.19
CA VAL A 350 68.16 65.31 -75.00
C VAL A 350 68.94 65.42 -76.31
N ARG A 351 69.04 64.33 -77.09
CA ARG A 351 69.67 64.38 -78.43
C ARG A 351 68.91 65.30 -79.41
N LEU A 352 67.59 65.39 -79.29
CA LEU A 352 66.79 66.33 -80.07
C LEU A 352 67.11 67.78 -79.71
N ILE A 353 67.23 68.08 -78.41
CA ILE A 353 67.67 69.40 -77.92
C ILE A 353 69.10 69.71 -78.38
N ASP A 354 70.05 68.77 -78.28
CA ASP A 354 71.40 68.88 -78.85
C ASP A 354 71.38 69.24 -80.35
N PHE A 355 70.45 68.65 -81.12
CA PHE A 355 70.31 68.94 -82.55
C PHE A 355 69.64 70.31 -82.80
N GLU A 356 68.65 70.70 -82.01
CA GLU A 356 67.99 72.01 -82.08
C GLU A 356 68.96 73.14 -81.72
N GLU A 357 69.76 72.99 -80.66
CA GLU A 357 70.80 73.94 -80.25
C GLU A 357 71.87 74.08 -81.33
N ARG A 358 72.41 72.98 -81.86
CA ARG A 358 73.38 73.00 -82.97
C ARG A 358 72.80 73.63 -84.24
N PHE A 359 71.51 73.43 -84.51
CA PHE A 359 70.84 74.07 -85.63
C PHE A 359 70.74 75.59 -85.41
N HIS A 360 70.37 76.03 -84.20
CA HIS A 360 70.33 77.44 -83.81
C HIS A 360 71.71 78.11 -83.88
N GLU A 361 72.76 77.44 -83.37
CA GLU A 361 74.15 77.89 -83.46
C GLU A 361 74.58 78.05 -84.93
N LYS A 362 74.22 77.10 -85.80
CA LYS A 362 74.52 77.17 -87.23
C LYS A 362 73.78 78.29 -87.96
N VAL A 363 72.54 78.58 -87.57
CA VAL A 363 71.79 79.74 -88.07
C VAL A 363 72.47 81.04 -87.62
N SER A 364 72.87 81.17 -86.35
CA SER A 364 73.58 82.35 -85.85
C SER A 364 74.94 82.55 -86.55
N GLU A 365 75.70 81.49 -86.80
CA GLU A 365 76.98 81.55 -87.53
C GLU A 365 76.79 82.04 -88.98
N VAL A 366 75.65 81.75 -89.60
CA VAL A 366 75.29 82.23 -90.94
C VAL A 366 74.85 83.69 -90.90
N ASP A 367 73.99 84.06 -89.94
CA ASP A 367 73.56 85.46 -89.74
C ASP A 367 74.74 86.37 -89.40
N ASP A 368 75.71 85.92 -88.60
CA ASP A 368 76.91 86.68 -88.29
C ASP A 368 77.83 86.86 -89.50
N LYS A 369 77.95 85.86 -90.38
CA LYS A 369 78.65 86.04 -91.67
C LYS A 369 77.95 87.04 -92.58
N TYR A 370 76.60 87.07 -92.59
CA TYR A 370 75.86 88.10 -93.32
C TYR A 370 76.01 89.48 -92.68
N ARG A 371 75.91 89.62 -91.36
CA ARG A 371 76.15 90.87 -90.62
C ARG A 371 77.56 91.42 -90.87
N GLN A 372 78.58 90.57 -90.74
CA GLN A 372 79.98 90.95 -90.94
C GLN A 372 80.27 91.33 -92.41
N ARG A 373 79.70 90.62 -93.38
CA ARG A 373 79.82 90.99 -94.81
C ARG A 373 79.10 92.30 -95.14
N MET A 374 77.94 92.56 -94.51
CA MET A 374 77.24 93.84 -94.62
C MET A 374 78.10 94.98 -94.06
N HIS A 375 78.76 94.77 -92.92
CA HIS A 375 79.63 95.75 -92.28
C HIS A 375 80.87 96.06 -93.14
N ASN A 376 81.52 95.04 -93.71
CA ASN A 376 82.63 95.24 -94.64
C ASN A 376 82.21 96.07 -95.87
N LEU A 377 81.05 95.75 -96.48
CA LEU A 377 80.52 96.53 -97.62
C LEU A 377 80.18 97.97 -97.24
N MET A 378 79.68 98.23 -96.03
CA MET A 378 79.48 99.59 -95.51
C MET A 378 80.82 100.33 -95.35
N GLN A 379 81.84 99.66 -94.83
CA GLN A 379 83.17 100.25 -94.61
C GLN A 379 83.88 100.55 -95.94
N GLU A 380 83.85 99.63 -96.90
CA GLU A 380 84.32 99.84 -98.27
C GLU A 380 83.60 101.02 -98.94
N ASN A 381 82.29 101.16 -98.74
CA ASN A 381 81.53 102.30 -99.27
C ASN A 381 81.93 103.63 -98.59
N ALA A 382 82.21 103.63 -97.29
CA ALA A 382 82.69 104.80 -96.56
C ALA A 382 84.10 105.22 -96.99
N ASP A 383 85.01 104.27 -97.21
CA ASP A 383 86.36 104.56 -97.69
C ASP A 383 86.39 104.99 -99.16
N LEU A 384 85.49 104.46 -100.00
CA LEU A 384 85.26 104.99 -101.36
C LEU A 384 84.82 106.46 -101.32
N ARG A 385 83.88 106.83 -100.43
CA ARG A 385 83.45 108.23 -100.24
C ARG A 385 84.59 109.11 -99.74
N LYS A 386 85.40 108.66 -98.77
CA LYS A 386 86.60 109.40 -98.31
C LYS A 386 87.60 109.63 -99.43
N ARG A 387 87.93 108.59 -100.20
CA ARG A 387 88.86 108.71 -101.35
C ARG A 387 88.32 109.66 -102.42
N TYR A 388 87.01 109.65 -102.67
CA TYR A 388 86.38 110.58 -103.59
C TYR A 388 86.48 112.04 -103.11
N MET A 389 86.14 112.32 -101.83
CA MET A 389 86.25 113.67 -101.25
C MET A 389 87.70 114.18 -101.29
N SER A 390 88.67 113.36 -100.88
CA SER A 390 90.10 113.71 -100.92
C SER A 390 90.59 114.02 -102.35
N LYS A 391 90.07 113.31 -103.37
CA LYS A 391 90.37 113.63 -104.78
C LYS A 391 89.69 114.92 -105.27
N CYS A 392 88.58 115.33 -104.66
CA CYS A 392 87.98 116.65 -104.92
C CYS A 392 88.76 117.78 -104.25
N GLU A 393 89.34 117.56 -103.07
CA GLU A 393 90.22 118.53 -102.39
C GLU A 393 91.51 118.78 -103.20
N GLU A 394 92.20 117.72 -103.65
CA GLU A 394 93.36 117.85 -104.55
C GLU A 394 93.05 118.70 -105.81
N LEU A 395 91.89 118.49 -106.43
CA LEU A 395 91.45 119.25 -107.61
C LEU A 395 91.11 120.71 -107.29
N TYR A 396 90.70 121.01 -106.05
CA TYR A 396 90.40 122.37 -105.60
C TYR A 396 91.68 123.17 -105.35
N ASP A 397 92.69 122.56 -104.72
CA ASP A 397 94.00 123.19 -104.47
C ASP A 397 94.75 123.49 -105.77
N VAL A 398 94.75 122.55 -106.74
CA VAL A 398 95.33 122.75 -108.07
C VAL A 398 94.66 123.90 -108.81
N LYS A 399 93.34 124.08 -108.65
CA LYS A 399 92.63 125.24 -109.22
C LYS A 399 93.03 126.55 -108.53
N SER A 400 93.05 126.56 -107.20
CA SER A 400 93.43 127.72 -106.38
C SER A 400 94.82 128.26 -106.75
N GLN A 401 95.81 127.37 -106.90
CA GLN A 401 97.18 127.74 -107.32
C GLN A 401 97.24 128.36 -108.74
N ASN A 402 96.34 127.94 -109.64
CA ASN A 402 96.29 128.46 -111.01
C ASN A 402 95.66 129.87 -111.05
N ASP A 403 94.57 130.10 -110.31
CA ASP A 403 93.91 131.40 -110.21
C ASP A 403 94.84 132.48 -109.61
N ILE A 404 95.70 132.11 -108.64
CA ILE A 404 96.75 132.99 -108.08
C ILE A 404 97.78 133.40 -109.15
N GLN A 405 98.32 132.44 -109.92
CA GLN A 405 99.30 132.74 -110.98
C GLN A 405 98.73 133.60 -112.12
N VAL A 406 97.42 133.52 -112.37
CA VAL A 406 96.74 134.40 -113.34
C VAL A 406 96.64 135.83 -112.81
N GLN A 407 96.32 136.04 -111.52
CA GLN A 407 96.27 137.38 -110.92
C GLN A 407 97.62 138.10 -110.96
N GLU A 408 98.73 137.43 -110.63
CA GLU A 408 100.06 138.04 -110.69
C GLU A 408 100.40 138.58 -112.10
N ARG A 409 100.17 137.76 -113.13
CA ARG A 409 100.45 138.14 -114.54
C ARG A 409 99.61 139.34 -115.00
N VAL A 410 98.36 139.44 -114.56
CA VAL A 410 97.47 140.57 -114.86
C VAL A 410 97.95 141.86 -114.19
N GLN A 411 98.46 141.79 -112.96
CA GLN A 411 98.94 142.97 -112.24
C GLN A 411 100.23 143.53 -112.86
N THR A 412 101.22 142.68 -113.19
CA THR A 412 102.47 143.14 -113.83
C THR A 412 102.24 143.75 -115.22
N ALA A 413 101.25 143.26 -115.97
CA ALA A 413 100.84 143.83 -117.26
C ALA A 413 100.16 145.21 -117.11
N LYS A 414 99.45 145.44 -116.00
CA LYS A 414 98.74 146.69 -115.70
C LYS A 414 99.71 147.84 -115.40
N ASP A 415 100.75 147.57 -114.62
CA ASP A 415 101.73 148.57 -114.20
C ASP A 415 102.66 148.99 -115.36
N THR A 416 103.02 148.05 -116.25
CA THR A 416 103.74 148.35 -117.49
C THR A 416 102.91 149.17 -118.48
N LEU A 417 101.61 148.85 -118.66
CA LEU A 417 100.69 149.66 -119.47
C LEU A 417 100.58 151.10 -118.96
N GLN A 418 100.48 151.30 -117.64
CA GLN A 418 100.36 152.63 -117.05
C GLN A 418 101.63 153.49 -117.26
N HIS A 419 102.80 152.86 -117.35
CA HIS A 419 104.05 153.54 -117.70
C HIS A 419 104.12 153.94 -119.19
N VAL A 420 103.71 153.03 -120.09
CA VAL A 420 103.67 153.29 -121.55
C VAL A 420 102.71 154.43 -121.89
N ILE A 421 101.54 154.50 -121.25
CA ILE A 421 100.52 155.53 -121.51
C ILE A 421 101.05 156.95 -121.24
N LYS A 422 101.80 157.16 -120.14
CA LYS A 422 102.36 158.48 -119.80
C LYS A 422 103.38 159.00 -120.82
N THR A 423 104.17 158.10 -121.42
CA THR A 423 105.21 158.48 -122.39
C THR A 423 104.64 158.67 -123.81
N ARG A 424 103.57 157.92 -124.17
CA ARG A 424 103.01 157.90 -125.53
C ARG A 424 102.26 159.18 -125.94
N HIS A 425 101.95 160.09 -125.02
CA HIS A 425 101.29 161.38 -125.32
C HIS A 425 102.24 162.50 -125.81
N ARG A 426 103.52 162.23 -126.08
CA ARG A 426 104.48 163.21 -126.63
C ARG A 426 105.09 162.87 -127.99
N ALA A 427 104.76 161.73 -128.59
CA ALA A 427 105.24 161.34 -129.91
C ALA A 427 104.13 160.70 -130.75
N ASN A 428 103.78 161.35 -131.86
CA ASN A 428 102.88 160.76 -132.88
C ASN A 428 103.58 159.58 -133.56
N ILE A 429 102.94 158.41 -133.62
CA ILE A 429 103.05 157.42 -134.72
C ILE A 429 102.01 156.29 -134.52
N SER A 430 101.53 155.75 -135.64
CA SER A 430 100.56 154.64 -135.73
C SER A 430 101.29 153.28 -135.90
N ILE A 431 100.57 152.24 -136.32
CA ILE A 431 101.06 150.92 -136.80
C ILE A 431 101.60 150.00 -135.68
N ALA A 432 101.50 148.65 -135.75
CA ALA A 432 100.47 147.71 -136.24
C ALA A 432 100.89 146.27 -135.87
N ALA A 433 99.93 145.32 -135.88
CA ALA A 433 100.10 143.85 -136.11
C ALA A 433 101.06 143.07 -135.17
N SER A 434 101.10 141.73 -135.09
CA SER A 434 100.34 140.63 -135.74
C SER A 434 99.81 139.66 -134.63
N ASP A 435 99.64 138.32 -134.70
CA ASP A 435 99.73 137.20 -135.69
C ASP A 435 98.77 136.05 -135.22
N PRO A 436 98.48 134.97 -136.00
CA PRO A 436 97.26 134.14 -135.82
C PRO A 436 97.46 132.59 -135.80
N SER A 437 96.34 131.84 -135.98
CA SER A 437 96.22 130.38 -136.36
C SER A 437 96.44 129.32 -135.25
N LEU A 438 95.93 128.05 -135.26
CA LEU A 438 94.99 127.20 -136.06
C LEU A 438 93.93 126.58 -135.09
N ASP A 439 93.10 125.52 -135.23
CA ASP A 439 92.54 124.53 -136.22
C ASP A 439 91.18 124.04 -135.57
N GLU A 440 90.10 123.46 -136.11
CA GLU A 440 89.71 122.56 -137.24
C GLU A 440 89.82 121.03 -136.99
N LYS A 441 89.04 120.21 -137.74
CA LYS A 441 89.13 118.72 -137.94
C LYS A 441 88.56 117.81 -136.80
N LYS A 442 87.98 116.61 -137.04
CA LYS A 442 87.44 115.94 -138.27
C LYS A 442 86.40 114.81 -137.95
N LYS A 443 86.17 113.88 -138.90
CA LYS A 443 85.05 112.91 -139.07
C LYS A 443 85.58 111.56 -139.61
N ILE A 444 84.96 110.39 -139.33
CA ILE A 444 84.88 109.09 -140.12
C ILE A 444 84.87 107.77 -139.27
N GLN A 445 83.96 106.83 -139.65
CA GLN A 445 83.85 105.33 -139.62
C GLN A 445 84.82 104.44 -138.76
N HIS A 446 84.51 103.19 -138.30
CA HIS A 446 84.02 102.00 -139.05
C HIS A 446 83.58 100.77 -138.15
N SER A 447 82.59 99.96 -138.61
CA SER A 447 82.43 98.47 -138.47
C SER A 447 82.50 97.63 -137.14
N ARG A 448 81.33 97.08 -136.71
CA ARG A 448 80.95 95.62 -136.43
C ARG A 448 81.81 94.70 -135.49
N PRO A 449 81.36 93.48 -135.08
CA PRO A 449 80.00 92.85 -135.06
C PRO A 449 79.64 91.97 -133.80
N LEU A 450 78.35 91.56 -133.69
CA LEU A 450 77.83 90.29 -133.08
C LEU A 450 78.02 90.04 -131.55
N SER A 451 77.20 89.26 -130.81
CA SER A 451 76.06 88.36 -131.12
C SER A 451 74.87 88.52 -130.15
N ALA A 452 73.67 88.08 -130.57
CA ALA A 452 72.50 87.74 -129.73
C ALA A 452 72.40 86.19 -129.61
N PRO A 453 71.30 85.51 -129.17
CA PRO A 453 69.98 85.94 -128.64
C PRO A 453 69.74 85.36 -127.20
N THR A 454 68.57 85.03 -126.61
CA THR A 454 67.18 84.77 -127.08
C THR A 454 66.13 84.95 -125.96
N THR A 455 64.84 84.82 -126.31
CA THR A 455 63.61 84.79 -125.48
C THR A 455 63.35 83.37 -124.86
N ARG A 456 62.22 82.98 -124.23
CA ARG A 456 60.81 83.46 -124.19
C ARG A 456 60.06 82.88 -122.95
N LYS A 457 58.73 83.08 -122.93
CA LYS A 457 57.69 82.45 -122.08
C LYS A 457 57.79 80.88 -122.06
N GLU A 458 57.06 80.09 -121.25
CA GLU A 458 55.63 80.19 -120.83
C GLU A 458 55.25 79.24 -119.65
N THR A 459 54.05 79.48 -119.10
CA THR A 459 53.13 78.66 -118.26
C THR A 459 53.42 77.21 -117.76
N VAL A 460 53.13 76.99 -116.47
CA VAL A 460 52.08 76.10 -115.88
C VAL A 460 51.87 74.64 -116.37
N GLU A 461 51.81 73.72 -115.38
CA GLU A 461 51.18 72.37 -115.32
C GLU A 461 51.85 71.07 -115.87
N ALA A 462 51.54 69.99 -115.13
CA ALA A 462 51.36 68.58 -115.53
C ALA A 462 52.53 67.56 -115.76
N LYS A 463 52.72 66.71 -114.73
CA LYS A 463 52.59 65.21 -114.75
C LYS A 463 53.68 64.24 -115.31
N LEU A 464 54.00 63.28 -114.42
CA LEU A 464 54.22 61.81 -114.60
C LEU A 464 55.50 61.24 -115.24
N GLY A 465 55.72 59.93 -114.98
CA GLY A 465 56.92 59.12 -115.26
C GLY A 465 57.71 58.82 -113.97
N GLU A 466 57.47 57.78 -113.16
CA GLU A 466 56.89 56.43 -113.33
C GLU A 466 57.89 55.37 -113.86
N LEU A 467 57.93 54.18 -113.20
CA LEU A 467 58.73 52.97 -113.51
C LEU A 467 60.27 53.08 -113.19
N GLN A 468 61.01 52.03 -112.79
CA GLN A 468 60.70 50.59 -112.60
C GLN A 468 61.72 49.84 -111.67
N ILE A 469 61.26 48.75 -111.03
CA ILE A 469 61.96 47.47 -110.68
C ILE A 469 63.29 47.52 -109.87
N GLN A 470 63.25 46.96 -108.65
CA GLN A 470 63.73 45.58 -108.44
C GLN A 470 62.96 44.85 -107.32
N ASP A 471 62.60 43.60 -107.59
CA ASP A 471 61.74 42.76 -106.74
C ASP A 471 62.52 41.83 -105.80
N LYS A 472 61.92 41.52 -104.64
CA LYS A 472 61.60 40.14 -104.22
C LYS A 472 60.78 40.08 -102.91
N ASP A 473 59.57 39.54 -103.03
CA ASP A 473 59.12 38.26 -102.43
C ASP A 473 59.65 37.84 -101.04
N GLN A 474 58.83 37.27 -100.13
CA GLN A 474 57.45 36.75 -100.28
C GLN A 474 56.69 36.65 -98.93
N THR A 475 55.36 36.84 -98.99
CA THR A 475 54.21 36.20 -98.28
C THR A 475 54.42 35.27 -97.05
N SER A 476 53.49 35.04 -96.11
CA SER A 476 52.03 35.31 -95.92
C SER A 476 51.71 35.29 -94.40
N VAL A 477 50.77 36.03 -93.80
CA VAL A 477 49.30 36.15 -93.95
C VAL A 477 48.48 34.92 -93.51
N LYS A 478 47.82 35.01 -92.34
CA LYS A 478 46.39 34.67 -92.14
C LYS A 478 45.84 35.23 -90.81
N THR A 479 44.53 35.45 -90.76
CA THR A 479 43.85 36.24 -89.72
C THR A 479 42.54 35.52 -89.25
N PRO A 480 41.55 36.15 -88.57
CA PRO A 480 40.88 35.61 -87.35
C PRO A 480 39.53 34.90 -87.73
N PRO A 481 38.43 34.84 -86.92
CA PRO A 481 38.20 35.22 -85.51
C PRO A 481 37.37 34.20 -84.68
N SER A 482 37.08 34.54 -83.42
CA SER A 482 35.74 34.32 -82.83
C SER A 482 35.49 35.27 -81.65
N ALA A 483 34.22 35.60 -81.39
CA ALA A 483 33.79 36.39 -80.24
C ALA A 483 32.83 35.58 -79.37
N GLY A 484 32.93 35.73 -78.04
CA GLY A 484 32.04 35.08 -77.07
C GLY A 484 31.69 36.01 -75.92
N ARG A 485 30.39 36.24 -75.69
CA ARG A 485 29.85 37.14 -74.66
C ARG A 485 28.51 36.59 -74.18
N GLN A 486 28.18 36.81 -72.89
CA GLN A 486 26.93 36.38 -72.22
C GLN A 486 26.90 34.87 -71.87
N LYS A 487 26.19 34.36 -70.83
CA LYS A 487 25.52 34.95 -69.64
C LYS A 487 25.10 33.82 -68.65
N LEU A 488 24.59 34.23 -67.48
CA LEU A 488 23.60 33.55 -66.61
C LEU A 488 24.02 32.40 -65.64
N LEU A 489 23.77 32.71 -64.36
CA LEU A 489 23.42 31.81 -63.24
C LEU A 489 21.92 31.39 -63.34
N PRO A 490 21.32 30.63 -62.39
CA PRO A 490 21.84 29.62 -61.44
C PRO A 490 21.04 28.28 -61.52
N SER A 491 21.35 27.28 -60.67
CA SER A 491 20.39 26.19 -60.32
C SER A 491 20.68 25.53 -58.96
N ARG A 492 19.70 25.63 -58.03
CA ARG A 492 19.61 24.97 -56.71
C ARG A 492 18.21 25.28 -56.14
N PRO A 493 17.63 24.51 -55.19
CA PRO A 493 17.81 23.11 -54.81
C PRO A 493 16.55 22.25 -55.11
N GLN A 494 16.62 20.93 -54.84
CA GLN A 494 15.46 20.21 -54.30
C GLN A 494 15.87 19.35 -53.11
N THR A 495 15.11 19.45 -52.02
CA THR A 495 15.22 18.62 -50.81
C THR A 495 13.89 17.92 -50.59
N CYS A 496 13.82 16.62 -50.85
CA CYS A 496 12.63 15.82 -50.57
C CYS A 496 12.72 15.17 -49.18
N VAL A 497 11.71 15.42 -48.34
CA VAL A 497 11.62 14.88 -46.98
C VAL A 497 10.90 13.54 -47.01
N GLY A 498 11.60 12.46 -46.63
CA GLY A 498 11.03 11.11 -46.53
C GLY A 498 10.84 10.67 -45.07
N ARG A 499 9.71 11.01 -44.44
CA ARG A 499 9.28 10.35 -43.20
C ARG A 499 8.59 9.02 -43.53
N ARG A 500 8.98 7.94 -42.86
CA ARG A 500 8.03 6.97 -42.30
C ARG A 500 8.50 6.53 -40.91
N ALA A 501 7.52 6.31 -40.05
CA ALA A 501 7.57 5.40 -38.91
C ALA A 501 6.56 4.27 -39.22
#